data_AF-A0A2V6RLK1-F1
#
_entry.id   AF-A0A2V6RLK1-F1
#
_cell.length_a   1.000
_cell.length_b   1.000
_cell.length_c   1.000
_cell.angle_alpha   90.00
_cell.angle_beta   90.00
_cell.angle_gamma   90.00
#
_symmetry.space_group_name_H-M   'P 1'
#
loop_
_entity.id
_entity.type
_entity.pdbx_description
1 polymer ?
#
loop_
_entity_poly.entity_id
_entity_poly.type
_entity_poly.pdbx_seq_one_letter_code
_entity_poly.pdbx_strand_id
1 'polypeptide(L)'
;PPELRWIRRTALRVNGVLRPHLARRRLLLVDFKLEFGRAGRRLVLGDEISPDTCRLWDARTRERLDKDRFRRDLGAVEEAYQEVYRRLVGAGGPGR
;
A
#
# COMPACT_ATOMS: atom_id res chain seq x y z
N PRO A 1 14.16 0.18 -22.56
CA PRO A 1 14.28 -1.31 -22.54
C PRO A 1 12.92 -2.00 -22.34
N PRO A 2 12.68 -3.18 -22.93
CA PRO A 2 11.43 -3.94 -22.79
C PRO A 2 11.01 -4.21 -21.34
N GLU A 3 11.99 -4.44 -20.47
CA GLU A 3 11.79 -4.74 -19.05
C GLU A 3 11.24 -3.55 -18.29
N LEU A 4 11.80 -2.34 -18.50
CA LEU A 4 11.27 -1.11 -17.91
C LEU A 4 9.83 -0.83 -18.35
N ARG A 5 9.47 -1.16 -19.61
CA ARG A 5 8.09 -1.03 -20.08
C ARG A 5 7.15 -2.00 -19.36
N TRP A 6 7.59 -3.25 -19.15
CA TRP A 6 6.83 -4.23 -18.38
C TRP A 6 6.66 -3.78 -16.94
N ILE A 7 7.73 -3.33 -16.28
CA ILE A 7 7.72 -2.83 -14.89
C ILE A 7 6.73 -1.68 -14.76
N ARG A 8 6.81 -0.66 -15.63
CA ARG A 8 5.89 0.48 -15.61
C ARG A 8 4.44 0.06 -15.79
N ARG A 9 4.16 -0.83 -16.74
CA ARG A 9 2.80 -1.35 -16.99
C ARG A 9 2.27 -2.11 -15.78
N THR A 10 3.11 -2.95 -15.16
CA THR A 10 2.73 -3.72 -13.97
C THR A 10 2.49 -2.79 -12.78
N ALA A 11 3.33 -1.78 -12.55
CA ALA A 11 3.13 -0.79 -11.49
C ALA A 11 1.82 0.00 -11.66
N LEU A 12 1.49 0.42 -12.89
CA LEU A 12 0.21 1.09 -13.17
C LEU A 12 -0.99 0.15 -12.96
N ARG A 13 -0.84 -1.13 -13.28
CA ARG A 13 -1.88 -2.14 -12.99
C ARG A 13 -2.07 -2.33 -11.49
N VAL A 14 -0.99 -2.40 -10.71
CA VAL A 14 -1.04 -2.46 -9.24
C VAL A 14 -1.77 -1.24 -8.70
N ASN A 15 -1.43 -0.03 -9.17
CA ASN A 15 -2.17 1.19 -8.80
C ASN A 15 -3.67 1.09 -9.11
N GLY A 16 -4.02 0.60 -10.31
CA GLY A 16 -5.40 0.40 -10.74
C GLY A 16 -6.19 -0.58 -9.87
N VAL A 17 -5.51 -1.51 -9.19
CA VAL A 17 -6.13 -2.43 -8.23
C VAL A 17 -6.18 -1.84 -6.82
N LEU A 18 -5.04 -1.35 -6.31
CA LEU A 18 -4.92 -0.90 -4.93
C LEU A 18 -5.73 0.38 -4.65
N ARG A 19 -5.67 1.37 -5.54
CA ARG A 19 -6.34 2.67 -5.33
C ARG A 19 -7.85 2.52 -5.10
N PRO A 20 -8.64 1.84 -5.95
CA PRO A 20 -10.07 1.63 -5.67
C PRO A 20 -10.31 0.64 -4.52
N HIS A 21 -9.44 -0.33 -4.28
CA HIS A 21 -9.57 -1.26 -3.15
C HIS A 21 -9.46 -0.53 -1.79
N LEU A 22 -8.49 0.38 -1.67
CA LEU A 22 -8.23 1.20 -0.47
C LEU A 22 -9.27 2.32 -0.33
N ALA A 23 -9.67 2.96 -1.44
CA ALA A 23 -10.67 4.03 -1.41
C ALA A 23 -12.01 3.58 -0.80
N ARG A 24 -12.48 2.36 -1.12
CA ARG A 24 -13.69 1.77 -0.51
C ARG A 24 -13.60 1.61 1.01
N ARG A 25 -12.38 1.61 1.55
CA ARG A 25 -12.05 1.50 2.98
C ARG A 25 -11.64 2.83 3.59
N ARG A 26 -11.95 3.94 2.92
CA ARG A 26 -11.61 5.31 3.35
C ARG A 26 -10.11 5.53 3.52
N LEU A 27 -9.29 4.83 2.74
CA LEU A 27 -7.85 5.03 2.67
C LEU A 27 -7.48 5.63 1.31
N LEU A 28 -6.80 6.76 1.33
CA LEU A 28 -6.21 7.38 0.14
C LEU A 28 -4.81 6.83 -0.06
N LEU A 29 -4.60 6.14 -1.18
CA LEU A 29 -3.27 5.79 -1.66
C LEU A 29 -2.64 7.01 -2.33
N VAL A 30 -1.78 7.73 -1.61
CA VAL A 30 -1.10 8.93 -2.10
C VAL A 30 0.00 8.55 -3.10
N ASP A 31 0.87 7.63 -2.68
CA ASP A 31 1.91 7.00 -3.49
C ASP A 31 2.34 5.67 -2.86
N PHE A 32 3.14 4.89 -3.60
CA PHE A 32 3.74 3.66 -3.11
C PHE A 32 5.02 3.32 -3.90
N LYS A 33 5.91 2.56 -3.27
CA LYS A 33 7.13 1.99 -3.87
C LYS A 33 6.88 0.50 -4.16
N LEU A 34 7.34 0.03 -5.32
CA LEU A 34 7.39 -1.41 -5.63
C LEU A 34 8.81 -1.80 -6.00
N GLU A 35 9.18 -3.03 -5.68
CA GLU A 35 10.41 -3.65 -6.16
C GLU A 35 10.10 -4.85 -7.05
N PHE A 36 10.90 -5.02 -8.09
CA PHE A 36 10.73 -6.09 -9.06
C PHE A 36 12.00 -6.90 -9.15
N GLY A 37 11.84 -8.22 -9.19
CA GLY A 37 12.94 -9.17 -9.30
C GLY A 37 12.72 -10.16 -10.43
N ARG A 38 13.55 -11.20 -10.44
CA ARG A 38 13.45 -12.31 -11.38
C ARG A 38 13.26 -13.63 -10.63
N ALA A 39 12.29 -14.40 -11.09
CA ALA A 39 12.20 -15.83 -10.81
C ALA A 39 12.65 -16.56 -12.10
N GLY A 40 13.94 -16.92 -12.17
CA GLY A 40 14.56 -17.40 -13.40
C GLY A 40 14.53 -16.33 -14.50
N ARG A 41 13.89 -16.63 -15.64
CA ARG A 41 13.74 -15.68 -16.76
C ARG A 41 12.54 -14.75 -16.62
N ARG A 42 11.63 -14.99 -15.67
CA ARG A 42 10.38 -14.24 -15.51
C ARG A 42 10.57 -13.05 -14.57
N LEU A 43 10.13 -11.87 -14.99
CA LEU A 43 9.99 -10.71 -14.11
C LEU A 43 8.79 -10.90 -13.17
N VAL A 44 8.98 -10.58 -11.89
CA VAL A 44 7.98 -10.71 -10.83
C VAL A 44 7.97 -9.47 -9.95
N LEU A 45 6.80 -9.15 -9.39
CA LEU A 45 6.70 -8.23 -8.28
C LEU A 45 7.21 -8.94 -7.01
N GLY A 46 8.09 -8.28 -6.25
CA GLY A 46 8.63 -8.80 -4.99
C GLY A 46 8.47 -7.79 -3.85
N ASP A 47 9.33 -7.91 -2.83
CA ASP A 47 9.32 -7.08 -1.62
C ASP A 47 7.95 -7.10 -0.90
N GLU A 48 7.55 -5.99 -0.30
CA GLU A 48 6.31 -5.86 0.48
C GLU A 48 5.41 -4.71 0.02
N ILE A 49 4.12 -4.82 0.35
CA ILE A 49 3.13 -3.75 0.23
C ILE A 49 2.54 -3.52 1.62
N SER A 50 2.98 -2.45 2.28
CA SER A 50 2.70 -2.16 3.69
C SER A 50 2.55 -0.65 3.89
N PRO A 51 2.13 -0.16 5.08
CA PRO A 51 2.21 1.26 5.41
C PRO A 51 3.66 1.80 5.49
N ASP A 52 4.67 0.92 5.42
CA ASP A 52 6.08 1.28 5.26
C ASP A 52 6.41 1.71 3.82
N THR A 53 5.85 1.00 2.84
CA THR A 53 6.10 1.22 1.40
C THR A 53 5.00 2.00 0.68
N CYS A 54 3.90 2.32 1.37
CA CYS A 54 2.78 3.11 0.85
C CYS A 54 2.51 4.33 1.73
N ARG A 55 2.24 5.49 1.12
CA ARG A 55 1.63 6.62 1.84
C ARG A 55 0.11 6.48 1.81
N LEU A 56 -0.46 6.30 3.00
CA LEU A 56 -1.87 5.99 3.22
C LEU A 56 -2.46 7.05 4.13
N TRP A 57 -3.41 7.84 3.61
CA TRP A 57 -4.08 8.86 4.42
C TRP A 57 -5.54 8.51 4.64
N ASP A 58 -6.11 8.91 5.77
CA ASP A 58 -7.55 8.88 5.97
C ASP A 58 -8.25 9.79 4.95
N ALA A 59 -9.25 9.26 4.26
CA ALA A 59 -9.94 9.99 3.20
C ALA A 59 -10.73 11.21 3.68
N ARG A 60 -11.16 11.23 4.95
CA ARG A 60 -11.95 12.31 5.54
C ARG A 60 -11.06 13.33 6.24
N THR A 61 -10.15 12.89 7.09
CA THR A 61 -9.36 13.78 7.95
C THR A 61 -8.01 14.15 7.34
N ARG A 62 -7.56 13.42 6.30
CA ARG A 62 -6.19 13.50 5.76
C ARG A 62 -5.11 13.14 6.78
N GLU A 63 -5.50 12.49 7.88
CA GLU A 63 -4.54 11.93 8.83
C GLU A 63 -3.65 10.89 8.14
N ARG A 64 -2.36 10.90 8.49
CA ARG A 64 -1.37 9.96 7.96
C ARG A 64 -1.43 8.67 8.74
N LEU A 65 -1.62 7.56 8.04
CA LEU A 65 -1.73 6.20 8.59
C LEU A 65 -0.58 5.32 8.09
N ASP A 66 0.59 5.92 7.90
CA ASP A 66 1.76 5.32 7.27
C ASP A 66 3.07 5.76 7.95
N LYS A 67 4.21 5.28 7.44
CA LYS A 67 5.54 5.56 7.99
C LYS A 67 5.89 7.04 8.08
N ASP A 68 5.19 7.94 7.39
CA ASP A 68 5.36 9.38 7.60
C ASP A 68 5.06 9.81 9.04
N ARG A 69 4.29 9.04 9.83
CA ARG A 69 4.13 9.28 11.26
C ARG A 69 5.45 9.19 12.02
N PHE A 70 6.27 8.19 11.69
CA PHE A 70 7.63 8.09 12.22
C PHE A 70 8.54 9.18 11.62
N ARG A 71 8.53 9.37 10.29
CA ARG A 71 9.43 10.33 9.62
C ARG A 71 9.22 11.79 10.03
N ARG A 72 8.08 12.11 10.64
CA ARG A 72 7.70 13.48 11.05
C ARG A 72 7.34 13.58 12.52
N ASP A 73 7.73 12.59 13.33
CA ASP A 73 7.54 12.60 14.78
C ASP A 73 6.07 12.83 15.23
N LEU A 74 5.11 12.28 14.48
CA LEU A 74 3.67 12.42 14.75
C LEU A 74 3.13 11.41 15.79
N GLY A 75 4.01 10.55 16.33
CA GLY A 75 3.65 9.48 17.27
C GLY A 75 2.67 8.46 16.70
N ALA A 76 2.18 7.56 17.56
CA ALA A 76 1.12 6.57 17.27
C ALA A 76 1.34 5.75 15.98
N VAL A 77 2.56 5.28 15.75
CA VAL A 77 2.93 4.57 14.51
C VAL A 77 2.26 3.21 14.45
N GLU A 78 2.29 2.44 15.55
CA GLU A 78 1.70 1.11 15.60
C GLU A 78 0.18 1.16 15.44
N GLU A 79 -0.47 2.10 16.14
CA GLU A 79 -1.92 2.31 16.11
C GLU A 79 -2.40 2.68 14.70
N ALA A 80 -1.64 3.50 13.97
CA ALA A 80 -1.92 3.80 12.58
C ALA A 80 -1.88 2.54 11.69
N TYR A 81 -0.94 1.62 11.93
CA TYR A 81 -0.80 0.39 11.14
C TYR A 81 -1.92 -0.60 11.50
N GLN A 82 -2.26 -0.71 12.79
CA GLN A 82 -3.42 -1.47 13.26
C GLN A 82 -4.72 -0.94 12.66
N GLU A 83 -4.87 0.38 12.53
CA GLU A 83 -6.05 1.00 11.91
C GLU A 83 -6.15 0.67 10.41
N VAL A 84 -5.03 0.70 9.68
CA VAL A 84 -4.98 0.24 8.28
C VAL A 84 -5.39 -1.22 8.18
N TYR A 85 -4.81 -2.09 9.03
CA TYR A 85 -5.15 -3.51 9.07
C TYR A 85 -6.64 -3.75 9.36
N ARG A 86 -7.18 -3.06 10.37
CA ARG A 86 -8.60 -3.12 10.73
C ARG A 86 -9.50 -2.69 9.59
N ARG A 87 -9.15 -1.67 8.80
CA ARG A 87 -9.95 -1.28 7.63
C ARG A 87 -9.86 -2.27 6.48
N LEU A 88 -8.72 -2.94 6.32
CA LEU A 88 -8.50 -3.93 5.27
C LEU A 88 -9.23 -5.25 5.54
N VAL A 89 -9.13 -5.75 6.77
CA VAL A 89 -9.56 -7.10 7.19
C VAL A 89 -10.80 -7.07 8.09
N GLY A 90 -10.96 -6.01 8.89
CA GLY A 90 -11.98 -5.87 9.93
C GLY A 90 -13.34 -5.42 9.43
N ALA A 91 -14.03 -6.35 8.78
CA ALA A 91 -15.48 -6.60 8.88
C ALA A 91 -15.86 -8.02 8.40
N GLY A 92 -14.89 -8.93 8.19
CA GLY A 92 -15.18 -10.30 7.73
C GLY A 92 -13.98 -11.24 7.54
N GLY A 93 -13.25 -11.59 8.60
CA GLY A 93 -12.47 -12.85 8.63
C GLY A 93 -11.37 -12.91 9.71
N PRO A 94 -11.00 -14.10 10.23
CA PRO A 94 -11.56 -15.44 10.01
C PRO A 94 -12.44 -15.90 11.19
N GLY A 95 -13.66 -16.33 10.89
CA GLY A 95 -14.71 -16.65 11.87
C GLY A 95 -16.15 -16.51 11.33
N ARG A 96 -16.28 -16.28 10.02
CA ARG A 96 -17.51 -16.46 9.24
C ARG A 96 -17.16 -17.22 7.97
#